data_AF-A0A7S9WQU6-F1
#
_entry.id   AF-A0A7S9WQU6-F1
#
_cell.length_a   1.000
_cell.length_b   1.000
_cell.length_c   1.000
_cell.angle_alpha   90.00
_cell.angle_beta   90.00
_cell.angle_gamma   90.00
#
_symmetry.space_group_name_H-M   'P 1'
#
loop_
_entity.id
_entity.type
_entity.pdbx_description
1 polymer ?
#
loop_
_entity_poly.entity_id
_entity_poly.type
_entity_poly.pdbx_seq_one_letter_code
_entity_poly.pdbx_strand_id
1 'polypeptide(L)'
;MHTNSVKRLQKTKNKSFFDLSIYQFLGMFGVLESDIKKLDFYEYWCEVSRGSGMLPIMQDNSEDGNLYDESCEVIDCLIYLYDWEKFSRIYINTGK
;
A
#
# COMPACT_ATOMS: atom_id res chain seq x y z
N MET A 1 21.27 -17.06 14.71
CA MET A 1 21.34 -15.98 13.70
C MET A 1 19.93 -15.71 13.21
N HIS A 2 19.23 -14.75 13.83
CA HIS A 2 17.92 -14.30 13.37
C HIS A 2 18.17 -13.51 12.09
N THR A 3 17.65 -13.99 10.95
CA THR A 3 17.79 -13.27 9.68
C THR A 3 16.92 -12.01 9.78
N ASN A 4 17.57 -10.86 9.96
CA ASN A 4 16.94 -9.55 9.95
C ASN A 4 16.21 -9.37 8.63
N SER A 5 14.91 -9.29 8.78
CA SER A 5 13.95 -9.57 7.75
C SER A 5 13.41 -8.25 7.24
N VAL A 6 13.94 -7.76 6.13
CA VAL A 6 13.16 -6.91 5.21
C VAL A 6 12.05 -7.78 4.54
N LYS A 7 11.48 -8.77 5.25
CA LYS A 7 10.68 -9.89 4.69
C LYS A 7 9.18 -9.61 4.61
N ARG A 8 8.70 -8.48 5.14
CA ARG A 8 7.26 -8.31 5.35
C ARG A 8 6.53 -7.74 4.14
N LEU A 9 7.13 -6.81 3.39
CA LEU A 9 6.54 -6.28 2.17
C LEU A 9 7.03 -7.11 0.97
N GLN A 10 6.12 -7.86 0.36
CA GLN A 10 6.46 -8.75 -0.74
C GLN A 10 5.67 -8.35 -1.98
N LYS A 11 6.39 -8.00 -3.06
CA LYS A 11 5.77 -7.76 -4.36
C LYS A 11 5.30 -9.08 -4.96
N THR A 12 4.03 -9.13 -5.35
CA THR A 12 3.44 -10.30 -6.02
C THR A 12 3.67 -10.24 -7.53
N LYS A 13 3.33 -11.33 -8.24
CA LYS A 13 3.32 -11.36 -9.71
C LYS A 13 2.07 -10.69 -10.32
N ASN A 14 1.06 -10.40 -9.51
CA ASN A 14 -0.22 -9.86 -9.96
C ASN A 14 -0.19 -8.33 -10.02
N LYS A 15 -1.10 -7.79 -10.82
CA LYS A 15 -1.25 -6.36 -11.10
C LYS A 15 -2.70 -5.95 -10.87
N SER A 16 -2.88 -4.70 -10.45
CA SER A 16 -4.21 -4.09 -10.32
C SER A 16 -4.80 -3.67 -11.68
N PHE A 17 -6.05 -3.20 -11.72
CA PHE A 17 -6.66 -2.68 -12.96
C PHE A 17 -5.86 -1.55 -13.63
N PHE A 18 -5.07 -0.79 -12.89
CA PHE A 18 -4.20 0.28 -13.43
C PHE A 18 -2.72 -0.15 -13.54
N ASP A 19 -2.45 -1.44 -13.67
CA ASP A 19 -1.10 -2.03 -13.78
C ASP A 19 -0.14 -1.70 -12.61
N LEU A 20 -0.68 -1.25 -11.47
CA LEU A 20 0.11 -1.10 -10.26
C LEU A 20 0.48 -2.47 -9.70
N SER A 21 1.68 -2.55 -9.12
CA SER A 21 2.16 -3.78 -8.48
C SER A 21 1.34 -4.07 -7.24
N ILE A 22 0.90 -5.32 -7.07
CA ILE A 22 0.23 -5.75 -5.84
C ILE A 22 1.29 -6.26 -4.86
N TYR A 23 1.22 -5.79 -3.63
CA TYR A 23 2.09 -6.14 -2.53
C TYR A 23 1.33 -6.90 -1.45
N GLN A 24 2.03 -7.79 -0.75
CA GLN A 24 1.57 -8.43 0.48
C GLN A 24 2.35 -7.84 1.66
N PHE A 25 1.65 -7.40 2.69
CA PHE A 25 2.22 -6.92 3.96
C PHE A 25 1.38 -7.39 5.14
N LEU A 26 1.99 -8.09 6.10
CA LEU A 26 1.31 -8.65 7.28
C LEU A 26 0.04 -9.48 6.94
N GLY A 27 0.08 -10.22 5.84
CA GLY A 27 -1.06 -11.02 5.36
C GLY A 27 -2.11 -10.23 4.57
N MET A 28 -2.00 -8.90 4.52
CA MET A 28 -2.88 -8.03 3.73
C MET A 28 -2.32 -7.82 2.32
N PHE A 29 -3.21 -7.71 1.33
CA PHE A 29 -2.84 -7.38 -0.04
C PHE A 29 -3.29 -5.97 -0.39
N GLY A 30 -2.47 -5.27 -1.16
CA GLY A 30 -2.76 -3.90 -1.56
C GLY A 30 -1.77 -3.34 -2.56
N VAL A 31 -2.00 -2.08 -2.92
CA VAL A 31 -1.08 -1.26 -3.73
C VAL A 31 -0.48 -0.19 -2.84
N LEU A 32 0.71 0.29 -3.18
CA LEU A 32 1.35 1.36 -2.42
C LEU A 32 0.76 2.72 -2.80
N GLU A 33 0.53 3.58 -1.82
CA GLU A 33 0.09 4.95 -2.06
C GLU A 33 1.11 5.71 -2.93
N SER A 34 2.41 5.47 -2.74
CA SER A 34 3.47 6.03 -3.60
C SER A 34 3.39 5.61 -5.08
N ASP A 35 2.83 4.43 -5.38
CA ASP A 35 2.56 4.00 -6.74
C ASP A 35 1.29 4.65 -7.30
N ILE A 36 0.25 4.81 -6.46
CA ILE A 36 -0.98 5.54 -6.83
C ILE A 36 -0.69 7.01 -7.13
N LYS A 37 0.24 7.64 -6.39
CA LYS A 37 0.72 9.02 -6.62
C LYS A 37 1.23 9.31 -8.03
N LYS A 38 1.61 8.27 -8.78
CA LYS A 38 2.14 8.40 -10.15
C LYS A 38 1.04 8.42 -11.21
N LEU A 39 -0.22 8.19 -10.83
CA LEU A 39 -1.35 8.19 -11.74
C LEU A 39 -1.93 9.60 -11.89
N ASP A 40 -2.37 9.94 -13.11
CA ASP A 40 -2.86 11.27 -13.46
C ASP A 40 -4.10 11.72 -12.67
N PHE A 41 -4.84 10.76 -12.08
CA PHE A 41 -6.03 11.01 -11.27
C PHE A 41 -5.78 10.90 -9.76
N TYR A 42 -4.53 10.94 -9.32
CA TYR A 42 -4.17 10.82 -7.90
C TYR A 42 -4.93 11.82 -7.01
N GLU A 43 -5.00 13.10 -7.39
CA GLU A 43 -5.69 14.12 -6.61
C GLU A 43 -7.18 13.80 -6.44
N TYR A 44 -7.82 13.32 -7.52
CA TYR A 44 -9.22 12.90 -7.49
C TYR A 44 -9.41 11.70 -6.58
N TRP A 45 -8.54 10.67 -6.70
CA TRP A 45 -8.57 9.52 -5.80
C TRP A 45 -8.42 9.95 -4.34
N CYS A 46 -7.51 10.87 -4.01
CA CYS A 46 -7.36 11.39 -2.65
C CYS A 46 -8.63 12.04 -2.12
N GLU A 47 -9.35 12.81 -2.95
CA GLU A 47 -10.60 13.46 -2.55
C GLU A 47 -11.67 12.42 -2.18
N VAL A 48 -11.90 11.44 -3.03
CA VAL A 48 -12.97 10.44 -2.85
C VAL A 48 -12.61 9.33 -1.87
N SER A 49 -11.33 9.08 -1.64
CA SER A 49 -10.84 8.08 -0.68
C SER A 49 -10.64 8.64 0.73
N ARG A 50 -10.90 9.92 0.97
CA ARG A 50 -10.82 10.54 2.31
C ARG A 50 -11.56 9.71 3.35
N GLY A 51 -10.85 9.34 4.41
CA GLY A 51 -11.37 8.52 5.51
C GLY A 51 -11.34 7.01 5.27
N SER A 52 -10.82 6.55 4.12
CA SER A 52 -10.58 5.12 3.88
C SER A 52 -9.49 4.59 4.81
N GLY A 53 -9.64 3.32 5.20
CA GLY A 53 -8.62 2.62 5.95
C GLY A 53 -7.39 2.35 5.08
N MET A 54 -6.21 2.63 5.62
CA MET A 54 -4.92 2.27 5.03
C MET A 54 -4.05 1.63 6.10
N LEU A 55 -3.10 0.81 5.67
CA LEU A 55 -2.15 0.16 6.58
C LEU A 55 -0.78 0.82 6.44
N PRO A 56 -0.32 1.62 7.45
CA PRO A 56 1.01 2.21 7.43
C PRO A 56 2.09 1.14 7.37
N ILE A 57 3.04 1.32 6.45
CA ILE A 57 4.24 0.49 6.34
C ILE A 57 5.34 1.21 7.09
N MET A 58 5.76 0.61 8.20
CA MET A 58 6.87 1.10 9.01
C MET A 58 8.18 0.50 8.50
N GLN A 59 9.22 1.33 8.40
CA GLN A 59 10.59 0.84 8.27
C GLN A 59 11.14 0.53 9.66
N ASP A 60 11.48 -0.74 9.86
CA ASP A 60 12.17 -1.17 11.05
C ASP A 60 13.66 -0.81 10.93
N ASN A 61 14.08 0.17 11.72
CA ASN A 61 15.47 0.60 11.81
C ASN A 61 16.23 -0.12 12.95
N SER A 62 15.55 -0.99 13.71
CA SER A 62 16.13 -1.69 14.85
C SER A 62 16.84 -2.98 14.42
N GLU A 63 17.92 -3.33 15.12
CA GLU A 63 18.60 -4.62 14.91
C GLU A 63 17.75 -5.83 15.34
N ASP A 64 16.69 -5.59 16.13
CA ASP A 64 15.92 -6.61 16.86
C ASP A 64 14.57 -6.98 16.23
N GLY A 65 14.11 -6.27 15.19
CA GLY A 65 12.91 -6.66 14.44
C GLY A 65 11.56 -6.18 15.02
N ASN A 66 11.58 -5.21 15.95
CA ASN A 66 10.42 -4.75 16.70
C ASN A 66 9.75 -3.52 16.06
N LEU A 67 8.64 -3.76 15.36
CA LEU A 67 7.83 -2.74 14.66
C LEU A 67 7.10 -1.73 15.58
N TYR A 68 7.18 -1.92 16.90
CA TYR A 68 6.55 -1.05 17.91
C TYR A 68 7.58 -0.20 18.64
N ASP A 69 8.82 -0.19 18.16
CA ASP A 69 9.81 0.78 18.61
C ASP A 69 9.40 2.18 18.14
N GLU A 70 9.50 3.18 19.03
CA GLU A 70 9.21 4.58 18.73
C GLU A 70 10.12 5.15 17.62
N SER A 71 11.23 4.47 17.32
CA SER A 71 12.15 4.82 16.21
C SER A 71 11.66 4.40 14.81
N CYS A 72 10.54 3.66 14.72
CA CYS A 72 9.96 3.23 13.45
C CYS A 72 9.32 4.40 12.70
N GLU A 73 9.74 4.64 11.46
CA GLU A 73 9.18 5.68 10.59
C GLU A 73 8.19 5.08 9.58
N VAL A 74 7.07 5.75 9.36
CA VAL A 74 6.15 5.42 8.25
C VAL A 74 6.82 5.81 6.94
N ILE A 75 7.09 4.82 6.09
CA ILE A 75 7.72 5.05 4.78
C ILE A 75 6.72 5.05 3.62
N ASP A 76 5.58 4.37 3.79
CA ASP A 76 4.52 4.32 2.79
C ASP A 76 3.21 3.82 3.44
N CYS A 77 2.12 3.83 2.68
CA CYS A 77 0.84 3.28 3.07
C CYS A 77 0.42 2.19 2.08
N LEU A 78 0.03 1.03 2.60
CA LEU A 78 -0.64 0.01 1.81
C LEU A 78 -2.14 0.37 1.73
N ILE A 79 -2.61 0.65 0.52
CA ILE A 79 -4.03 0.79 0.22
C ILE A 79 -4.58 -0.59 -0.08
N TYR A 80 -5.60 -1.01 0.67
CA TYR A 80 -6.15 -2.36 0.55
C TYR A 80 -6.63 -2.65 -0.87
N LEU A 81 -6.26 -3.83 -1.36
CA LEU A 81 -6.57 -4.24 -2.74
C LEU A 81 -8.07 -4.19 -3.00
N TYR A 82 -8.90 -4.62 -2.04
CA TYR A 82 -10.35 -4.58 -2.17
C TYR A 82 -10.87 -3.16 -2.45
N ASP A 83 -10.43 -2.17 -1.67
CA ASP A 83 -10.87 -0.78 -1.80
C ASP A 83 -10.33 -0.16 -3.09
N TRP A 84 -9.06 -0.41 -3.41
CA TRP A 84 -8.43 0.04 -4.65
C TRP A 84 -9.14 -0.49 -5.89
N GLU A 85 -9.40 -1.80 -5.96
CA GLU A 85 -10.07 -2.41 -7.11
C GLU A 85 -11.55 -2.00 -7.20
N LYS A 86 -12.21 -1.73 -6.07
CA LYS A 86 -13.58 -1.19 -6.04
C LYS A 86 -13.64 0.21 -6.64
N PHE A 87 -12.75 1.11 -6.19
CA PHE A 87 -12.60 2.43 -6.79
C PHE A 87 -12.27 2.32 -8.28
N SER A 88 -11.30 1.49 -8.64
CA SER A 88 -10.84 1.34 -10.01
C SER A 88 -11.94 0.93 -10.97
N ARG A 89 -12.79 -0.04 -10.58
CA ARG A 89 -13.96 -0.43 -11.39
C ARG A 89 -14.95 0.70 -11.58
N ILE A 90 -15.20 1.51 -10.55
CA ILE A 90 -16.11 2.64 -10.66
C ILE A 90 -15.51 3.65 -11.64
N TYR A 91 -14.28 4.09 -11.38
CA TYR A 91 -13.59 5.09 -12.20
C TYR A 91 -13.46 4.68 -13.67
N ILE A 92 -13.13 3.41 -13.97
CA ILE A 92 -13.07 2.91 -15.36
C ILE A 92 -14.42 3.03 -16.08
N ASN A 93 -15.52 2.80 -15.37
CA ASN A 93 -16.86 2.81 -15.96
C ASN A 93 -17.46 4.21 -16.09
N THR A 94 -17.03 5.17 -15.26
CA THR A 94 -17.70 6.48 -15.12
C THR A 94 -16.77 7.67 -15.39
N GLY A 95 -15.46 7.46 -15.40
CA GLY A 95 -14.45 8.52 -15.30
C GLY A 95 -14.50 9.29 -13.97
N LYS A 96 -15.27 8.80 -13.00
CA LYS A 96 -15.58 9.40 -11.69
C LYS A 96 -15.84 8.30 -10.66
#